data_AF-A0A6I1NQI0-F1
#
_entry.id   AF-A0A6I1NQI0-F1
#
_cell.length_a   1.000
_cell.length_b   1.000
_cell.length_c   1.000
_cell.angle_alpha   90.00
_cell.angle_beta   90.00
_cell.angle_gamma   90.00
#
_symmetry.space_group_name_H-M   'P 1'
#
loop_
_entity.id
_entity.type
_entity.pdbx_description
1 polymer ?
#
loop_
_entity_poly.entity_id
_entity_poly.type
_entity_poly.pdbx_seq_one_letter_code
_entity_poly.pdbx_strand_id
1 'polypeptide(L)' 'MATPPVKPLAERALDAETRASQWLADGNKAQEAGSTVKAERCFQKAQFWVDRANLLSGKAERQAPAR' A
#
# COMPACT_ATOMS: atom_id res chain seq x y z
N MET A 1 -7.16 -8.70 31.28
CA MET A 1 -7.40 -7.66 30.26
C MET A 1 -7.46 -8.35 28.91
N ALA A 2 -8.61 -8.32 28.22
CA ALA A 2 -8.72 -8.94 26.90
C ALA A 2 -8.05 -8.02 25.86
N THR A 3 -7.14 -8.56 25.05
CA THR A 3 -6.57 -7.86 23.90
C THR A 3 -7.68 -7.43 22.94
N PRO A 4 -7.65 -6.20 22.41
CA PRO A 4 -8.65 -5.75 21.44
C PRO A 4 -8.66 -6.70 20.24
N PRO A 5 -9.83 -6.96 19.63
CA PRO A 5 -9.92 -7.84 18.48
C PRO A 5 -9.05 -7.26 17.36
N VAL A 6 -8.09 -8.05 16.90
CA VAL A 6 -7.27 -7.70 15.74
C VAL A 6 -8.23 -7.62 14.56
N LYS A 7 -8.29 -6.46 13.89
CA LYS A 7 -9.12 -6.29 12.68
C LYS A 7 -8.88 -7.48 11.73
N PRO A 8 -9.95 -8.07 11.17
CA PRO A 8 -9.81 -9.20 10.25
C PRO A 8 -8.91 -8.82 9.08
N LEU A 9 -8.23 -9.83 8.53
CA LEU A 9 -7.24 -9.63 7.46
C LEU A 9 -7.84 -8.90 6.24
N ALA A 10 -9.11 -9.17 5.92
CA ALA A 10 -9.85 -8.49 4.86
C ALA A 10 -9.98 -6.97 5.11
N GLU A 11 -10.32 -6.54 6.32
CA GLU A 11 -10.38 -5.11 6.66
C GLU A 11 -9.01 -4.45 6.60
N ARG A 12 -7.95 -5.18 6.98
CA ARG A 12 -6.57 -4.67 6.91
C ARG A 12 -6.08 -4.58 5.47
N ALA A 13 -6.47 -5.50 4.61
CA ALA A 13 -6.20 -5.46 3.18
C ALA A 13 -6.90 -4.25 2.54
N LEU A 14 -8.18 -4.04 2.85
CA LEU A 14 -8.95 -2.91 2.35
C LEU A 14 -8.36 -1.56 2.81
N ASP A 15 -7.90 -1.44 4.05
CA ASP A 15 -7.19 -0.25 4.55
C ASP A 15 -5.90 0.00 3.76
N ALA A 16 -5.13 -1.05 3.48
CA ALA A 16 -3.92 -0.96 2.67
C ALA A 16 -4.23 -0.55 1.22
N GLU A 17 -5.25 -1.11 0.58
CA GLU A 17 -5.70 -0.71 -0.77
C GLU A 17 -6.16 0.74 -0.82
N THR A 18 -6.88 1.19 0.22
CA THR A 18 -7.34 2.58 0.35
C THR A 18 -6.15 3.53 0.44
N ARG A 19 -5.16 3.20 1.28
CA ARG A 19 -3.93 4.00 1.41
C ARG A 19 -3.13 4.00 0.10
N ALA A 20 -2.99 2.85 -0.55
CA ALA A 20 -2.31 2.77 -1.85
C ALA A 20 -2.95 3.72 -2.87
N SER A 21 -4.28 3.70 -2.99
CA SER A 21 -5.05 4.57 -3.88
C SER A 21 -4.85 6.06 -3.56
N GLN A 22 -4.82 6.43 -2.27
CA GLN A 22 -4.55 7.80 -1.86
C GLN A 22 -3.14 8.25 -2.26
N TRP A 23 -2.12 7.43 -2.02
CA TRP A 23 -0.75 7.75 -2.40
C TRP A 23 -0.57 7.82 -3.92
N LEU A 24 -1.26 6.99 -4.70
CA LEU A 24 -1.27 7.10 -6.16
C LEU A 24 -1.89 8.43 -6.61
N ALA A 25 -3.03 8.82 -6.03
CA ALA A 25 -3.67 10.09 -6.34
C ALA A 25 -2.79 11.29 -5.98
N ASP A 26 -2.10 11.26 -4.84
CA ASP A 26 -1.15 12.30 -4.43
C ASP A 26 0.08 12.34 -5.34
N GLY A 27 0.56 11.18 -5.78
CA GLY A 27 1.66 11.05 -6.74
C GLY A 27 1.30 11.66 -8.10
N ASN A 28 0.10 11.37 -8.61
CA ASN A 28 -0.40 11.95 -9.86
C ASN A 28 -0.50 13.48 -9.75
N LYS A 29 -1.11 14.01 -8.68
CA LYS A 29 -1.18 15.46 -8.44
C LYS A 29 0.20 16.11 -8.35
N ALA A 30 1.16 15.45 -7.68
CA ALA A 30 2.53 15.95 -7.58
C ALA A 30 3.23 15.95 -8.94
N GLN A 31 2.98 14.93 -9.78
CA GLN A 31 3.51 14.86 -11.14
C GLN A 31 2.91 15.97 -12.02
N GLU A 32 1.60 16.19 -11.95
CA GLU A 32 0.91 17.27 -12.66
C GLU A 32 1.41 18.67 -12.23
N ALA A 33 1.77 18.82 -10.96
CA ALA A 33 2.41 20.03 -10.43
C ALA A 33 3.91 20.16 -10.77
N GLY A 34 4.47 19.25 -11.60
CA GLY A 34 5.88 19.24 -11.98
C GLY A 34 6.85 18.82 -10.87
N SER A 35 6.34 18.35 -9.72
CA SER A 35 7.14 17.93 -8.56
C SER A 35 7.49 16.44 -8.66
N THR A 36 8.37 16.09 -9.59
CA THR A 36 8.78 14.70 -9.90
C THR A 36 9.31 13.93 -8.70
N VAL A 37 10.16 14.55 -7.86
CA VAL A 37 10.69 13.91 -6.64
C VAL A 37 9.59 13.57 -5.64
N LYS A 38 8.57 14.43 -5.53
CA LYS A 38 7.43 14.18 -4.65
C LYS A 38 6.54 13.07 -5.22
N ALA A 39 6.31 13.08 -6.54
CA ALA A 39 5.56 12.04 -7.22
C ALA A 39 6.21 10.66 -7.02
N GLU A 40 7.52 10.54 -7.23
CA GLU A 40 8.25 9.28 -7.05
C GLU A 40 8.11 8.73 -5.63
N ARG A 41 8.26 9.58 -4.61
CA ARG A 41 8.08 9.16 -3.20
C ARG A 41 6.65 8.69 -2.93
N CYS A 42 5.65 9.36 -3.49
CA CYS A 42 4.26 8.95 -3.38
C CYS A 42 4.03 7.59 -4.06
N PHE A 43 4.59 7.36 -5.26
CA PHE A 43 4.48 6.09 -5.96
C PHE A 43 5.20 4.95 -5.22
N GLN A 44 6.39 5.18 -4.68
CA GLN A 44 7.08 4.20 -3.82
C GLN A 44 6.24 3.83 -2.59
N LYS A 45 5.60 4.83 -1.97
CA LYS A 45 4.74 4.60 -0.81
C LYS A 45 3.46 3.87 -1.19
N ALA A 46 2.87 4.19 -2.33
CA ALA A 46 1.73 3.46 -2.87
C ALA A 46 2.09 1.99 -3.11
N GLN A 47 3.22 1.71 -3.74
CA GLN A 47 3.69 0.35 -4.02
C GLN A 47 3.87 -0.48 -2.73
N PHE A 48 4.40 0.12 -1.67
CA PHE A 48 4.47 -0.54 -0.35
C PHE A 48 3.09 -0.96 0.17
N TRP A 49 2.08 -0.09 0.02
CA TRP A 49 0.73 -0.41 0.48
C TRP A 49 0.03 -1.44 -0.41
N VAL A 50 0.27 -1.42 -1.72
CA VAL A 50 -0.21 -2.46 -2.65
C VAL A 50 0.38 -3.82 -2.28
N ASP A 51 1.69 -3.90 -2.06
CA ASP A 51 2.36 -5.14 -1.65
C ASP A 51 1.78 -5.67 -0.33
N ARG A 52 1.61 -4.77 0.65
CA ARG A 52 0.97 -5.10 1.92
C ARG A 52 -0.47 -5.61 1.76
N ALA A 53 -1.26 -4.99 0.88
CA ALA A 53 -2.62 -5.44 0.59
C ALA A 53 -2.63 -6.85 -0.04
N ASN A 54 -1.70 -7.11 -0.96
CA ASN A 54 -1.54 -8.41 -1.60
C ASN A 54 -1.15 -9.50 -0.59
N LEU A 55 -0.22 -9.21 0.32
CA LEU A 55 0.17 -10.12 1.40
C LEU A 55 -0.99 -10.43 2.34
N LEU A 56 -1.78 -9.42 2.72
CA LEU A 56 -2.93 -9.57 3.61
C LEU A 56 -4.11 -10.30 2.95
N SER A 57 -4.26 -10.17 1.63
CA SER A 57 -5.32 -10.84 0.86
C SER A 57 -4.96 -12.26 0.44
N GLY A 58 -3.75 -12.74 0.76
CA GLY A 58 -3.23 -14.02 0.25
C GLY A 58 -3.00 -14.03 -1.27
N LYS A 59 -2.97 -12.86 -1.92
CA LYS A 59 -2.70 -12.70 -3.36
C LYS A 59 -1.20 -12.64 -3.67
N ALA A 60 -0.39 -12.21 -2.70
CA ALA A 60 1.05 -12.40 -2.77
C ALA A 60 1.37 -13.79 -2.24
N GLU A 61 1.57 -14.74 -3.15
CA GLU A 61 2.50 -15.83 -2.89
C GLU A 61 3.78 -15.16 -2.37
N ARG A 62 4.37 -15.64 -1.27
CA ARG A 62 5.74 -15.21 -0.93
C ARG A 62 6.57 -15.48 -2.18
N GLN A 63 6.86 -14.46 -2.99
CA GLN A 63 8.02 -14.51 -3.84
C GLN A 63 9.17 -14.53 -2.85
N ALA A 64 9.57 -15.74 -2.48
CA ALA A 64 10.83 -15.97 -1.81
C ALA A 64 11.87 -15.22 -2.64
N PRO A 65 12.74 -14.40 -2.03
CA PRO A 65 13.77 -13.74 -2.80
C PRO A 65 14.54 -14.83 -3.55
N ALA A 66 14.49 -14.79 -4.88
CA ALA A 66 15.35 -15.63 -5.70
C ALA A 66 16.78 -15.27 -5.29
N ARG A 67 17.49 -16.27 -4.76
CA ARG A 67 18.83 -16.16 -4.18
C ARG A 67 19.89 -16.08 -5.27
#